data_AF-A0A1F9IAG3-F1
#
_entry.id   AF-A0A1F9IAG3-F1
#
_cell.length_a   1.000
_cell.length_b   1.000
_cell.length_c   1.000
_cell.angle_alpha   90.00
_cell.angle_beta   90.00
_cell.angle_gamma   90.00
#
_symmetry.space_group_name_H-M   'P 1'
#
loop_
_entity.id
_entity.type
_entity.pdbx_description
1 polymer ?
#
loop_
_entity_poly.entity_id
_entity_poly.type
_entity_poly.pdbx_seq_one_letter_code
_entity_poly.pdbx_strand_id
1 'polypeptide(L)'
;MAGKYDFDPFTQEEIEILRRFLSYGGFLLADDALGQPGYGFDRSLSRELKRLFPEKELRRLPTGHAALRSYYLLRRIGGMRIVHPYLEGISVGSATPVIYCHNDLGGAWERDQLGNWLNPCTPGGEEQRRDAFHLGINLILYAMTENYKEDLIHVPFIRRRLSR
;
A
#
# COMPACT_ATOMS: atom_id res chain seq x y z
N MET A 1 6.25 6.78 0.02
CA MET A 1 7.12 7.03 1.18
C MET A 1 7.46 5.70 1.83
N ALA A 2 8.71 5.49 2.21
CA ALA A 2 9.13 4.30 2.93
C ALA A 2 10.10 4.69 4.05
N GLY A 3 10.14 3.93 5.13
CA GLY A 3 11.06 4.20 6.22
C GLY A 3 11.04 3.14 7.30
N LYS A 4 12.08 3.18 8.15
CA LYS A 4 12.24 2.31 9.33
C LYS A 4 12.17 3.10 10.63
N TYR A 5 12.74 4.29 10.63
CA TYR A 5 12.88 5.14 11.80
C TYR A 5 11.88 6.30 11.78
N ASP A 6 11.77 7.00 12.91
CA ASP A 6 11.01 8.23 12.98
C ASP A 6 11.53 9.27 11.98
N PHE A 7 10.64 10.18 11.62
CA PHE A 7 10.99 11.34 10.82
C PHE A 7 10.37 12.61 11.43
N ASP A 8 11.04 13.74 11.18
CA ASP A 8 10.63 15.03 11.70
C ASP A 8 9.21 15.39 11.23
N PRO A 9 8.39 16.03 12.08
CA PRO A 9 7.05 16.42 11.68
C PRO A 9 7.06 17.34 10.47
N PHE A 10 6.12 17.10 9.54
CA PHE A 10 5.94 18.01 8.42
C PHE A 10 5.53 19.40 8.91
N THR A 11 6.04 20.42 8.24
CA THR A 11 5.58 21.79 8.41
C THR A 11 4.11 21.91 8.03
N GLN A 12 3.46 23.00 8.45
CA GLN A 12 2.06 23.24 8.12
C GLN A 12 1.85 23.39 6.60
N GLU A 13 2.81 24.02 5.92
CA GLU A 13 2.78 24.19 4.45
C GLU A 13 2.88 22.84 3.73
N GLU A 14 3.80 21.95 4.14
CA GLU A 14 3.93 20.61 3.57
C GLU A 14 2.66 19.77 3.77
N ILE A 15 2.02 19.89 4.94
CA ILE A 15 0.72 19.24 5.20
C ILE A 15 -0.35 19.73 4.24
N GLU A 16 -0.43 21.04 4.00
CA GLU A 16 -1.41 21.63 3.09
C GLU A 16 -1.18 21.22 1.64
N ILE A 17 0.08 21.22 1.19
CA ILE A 17 0.48 20.77 -0.14
C ILE A 17 0.11 19.30 -0.34
N LEU A 18 0.49 18.43 0.60
CA LEU A 18 0.24 17.00 0.50
C LEU A 18 -1.25 16.68 0.61
N ARG A 19 -1.98 17.35 1.51
CA ARG A 19 -3.44 17.19 1.61
C ARG A 19 -4.11 17.57 0.28
N ARG A 20 -3.71 18.68 -0.33
CA ARG A 20 -4.25 19.12 -1.61
C ARG A 20 -3.94 18.12 -2.72
N PHE A 21 -2.71 17.63 -2.79
CA PHE A 21 -2.31 16.59 -3.75
C PHE A 21 -3.20 15.35 -3.63
N LEU A 22 -3.32 14.80 -2.41
CA LEU A 22 -4.11 13.59 -2.16
C LEU A 22 -5.62 13.79 -2.34
N SER A 23 -6.13 15.02 -2.13
CA SER A 23 -7.56 15.33 -2.32
C SER A 23 -7.95 15.52 -3.79
N TYR A 24 -6.97 15.76 -4.67
CA TYR A 24 -7.18 16.00 -6.10
C TYR A 24 -6.69 14.83 -6.98
N GLY A 25 -6.73 13.61 -6.46
CA GLY A 25 -6.39 12.39 -7.21
C GLY A 25 -4.91 11.96 -7.10
N GLY A 26 -4.13 12.64 -6.26
CA GLY A 26 -2.79 12.17 -5.90
C GLY A 26 -2.85 10.88 -5.07
N PHE A 27 -1.80 10.08 -5.15
CA PHE A 27 -1.70 8.81 -4.44
C PHE A 27 -0.41 8.72 -3.61
N LEU A 28 -0.54 8.21 -2.39
CA LEU A 28 0.56 7.92 -1.47
C LEU A 28 0.54 6.44 -1.10
N LEU A 29 1.55 5.73 -1.59
CA LEU A 29 1.96 4.46 -0.99
C LEU A 29 2.91 4.74 0.18
N ALA A 30 2.54 4.34 1.38
CA ALA A 30 3.42 4.24 2.53
C ALA A 30 3.88 2.78 2.72
N ASP A 31 5.15 2.58 3.06
CA ASP A 31 5.76 1.26 3.26
C ASP A 31 6.65 1.26 4.50
N ASP A 32 6.25 0.54 5.55
CA ASP A 32 7.05 0.41 6.77
C ASP A 32 8.07 -0.73 6.63
N ALA A 33 9.35 -0.36 6.64
CA ALA A 33 10.48 -1.28 6.58
C ALA A 33 10.87 -1.86 7.95
N LEU A 34 10.33 -1.32 9.04
CA LEU A 34 10.49 -1.89 10.38
C LEU A 34 9.42 -2.93 10.66
N GLY A 35 8.16 -2.62 10.34
CA GLY A 35 7.03 -3.50 10.57
C GLY A 35 6.66 -3.65 12.04
N GLN A 36 6.88 -2.59 12.84
CA GLN A 36 6.64 -2.60 14.28
C GLN A 36 5.60 -1.51 14.65
N PRO A 37 4.34 -1.90 14.94
CA PRO A 37 3.28 -0.96 15.25
C PRO A 37 3.62 -0.04 16.42
N GLY A 38 3.44 1.27 16.25
CA GLY A 38 3.68 2.30 17.26
C GLY A 38 5.14 2.76 17.41
N TYR A 39 6.06 2.28 16.56
CA TYR A 39 7.47 2.63 16.62
C TYR A 39 8.00 3.17 15.28
N GLY A 40 9.05 3.98 15.34
CA GLY A 40 9.77 4.45 14.16
C GLY A 40 8.88 5.10 13.11
N PHE A 41 8.94 4.56 11.89
CA PHE A 41 8.19 5.09 10.76
C PHE A 41 6.67 5.05 10.99
N ASP A 42 6.14 3.97 11.56
CA ASP A 42 4.70 3.80 11.83
C ASP A 42 4.14 4.91 12.73
N ARG A 43 4.87 5.24 13.80
CA ARG A 43 4.49 6.32 14.74
C ARG A 43 4.49 7.68 14.06
N SER A 44 5.55 7.99 13.32
CA SER A 44 5.69 9.29 12.66
C SER A 44 4.67 9.43 11.52
N LEU A 45 4.46 8.39 10.74
CA LEU A 45 3.44 8.36 9.68
C LEU A 45 2.04 8.51 10.27
N SER A 46 1.69 7.77 11.31
CA SER A 46 0.38 7.85 11.96
C SER A 46 0.07 9.27 12.47
N ARG A 47 1.08 9.94 13.05
CA ARG A 47 0.99 11.36 13.45
C ARG A 47 0.66 12.25 12.26
N GLU A 48 1.37 12.12 11.13
CA GLU A 48 1.14 12.96 9.95
C GLU A 48 -0.18 12.63 9.25
N LEU A 49 -0.57 11.36 9.15
CA LEU A 49 -1.85 10.97 8.54
C LEU A 49 -3.04 11.56 9.31
N LYS A 50 -2.96 11.61 10.65
CA LYS A 50 -3.97 12.27 11.49
C LYS A 50 -4.02 13.79 11.26
N ARG A 51 -2.87 14.42 10.97
CA ARG A 51 -2.82 15.85 10.58
C ARG A 51 -3.37 16.08 9.18
N LEU A 52 -3.07 15.19 8.23
CA LEU A 52 -3.55 15.26 6.85
C LEU A 52 -5.07 15.08 6.77
N PHE A 53 -5.63 14.08 7.47
CA PHE A 53 -7.06 13.77 7.46
C PHE A 53 -7.62 13.59 8.88
N PRO A 54 -7.89 14.68 9.63
CA PRO A 54 -8.28 14.61 11.05
C PRO A 54 -9.58 13.84 11.33
N GLU A 55 -10.50 13.81 10.37
CA GLU A 55 -11.80 13.14 10.48
C GLU A 55 -11.83 11.73 9.88
N LYS A 56 -10.70 11.27 9.33
CA LYS A 56 -10.59 9.95 8.72
C LYS A 56 -9.67 9.07 9.54
N GLU A 57 -9.99 7.78 9.53
CA GLU A 57 -9.17 6.78 10.16
C GLU A 57 -8.46 5.96 9.08
N LEU A 58 -7.22 5.60 9.39
CA LEU A 58 -6.52 4.55 8.68
C LEU A 58 -7.23 3.22 8.99
N ARG A 59 -7.79 2.57 7.97
CA ARG A 59 -8.58 1.35 8.14
C ARG A 59 -8.11 0.24 7.22
N ARG A 60 -8.28 -0.99 7.66
CA ARG A 60 -8.06 -2.18 6.83
C ARG A 60 -8.87 -2.10 5.54
N LEU A 61 -8.20 -2.30 4.40
CA LEU A 61 -8.85 -2.39 3.11
C LEU A 61 -9.67 -3.69 2.98
N PRO A 62 -10.87 -3.63 2.39
CA PRO A 62 -11.63 -4.83 2.06
C PRO A 62 -10.83 -5.76 1.12
N THR A 63 -11.01 -7.07 1.24
CA THR A 63 -10.52 -8.05 0.24
C THR A 63 -11.10 -7.78 -1.17
N GLY A 64 -12.23 -7.07 -1.18
CA GLY A 64 -12.95 -6.46 -2.30
C GLY A 64 -12.21 -5.37 -3.08
N HIS A 65 -11.21 -4.73 -2.48
CA HIS A 65 -10.75 -3.42 -2.92
C HIS A 65 -10.10 -3.44 -4.31
N ALA A 66 -10.35 -2.40 -5.12
CA ALA A 66 -9.81 -2.26 -6.47
C ALA A 66 -8.29 -2.43 -6.53
N ALA A 67 -7.56 -1.81 -5.58
CA ALA A 67 -6.10 -1.94 -5.46
C ALA A 67 -5.58 -3.38 -5.29
N LEU A 68 -6.40 -4.34 -4.90
CA LEU A 68 -6.00 -5.76 -4.80
C LEU A 68 -6.32 -6.57 -6.08
N ARG A 69 -6.95 -5.93 -7.06
CA ARG A 69 -7.42 -6.55 -8.31
C ARG A 69 -7.17 -5.70 -9.56
N SER A 70 -6.42 -4.60 -9.46
CA SER A 70 -6.10 -3.67 -10.57
C SER A 70 -5.34 -4.30 -11.72
N TYR A 71 -4.67 -5.44 -11.54
CA TYR A 71 -4.14 -6.26 -12.65
C TYR A 71 -4.11 -7.73 -12.27
N TYR A 72 -3.36 -8.05 -11.22
CA TYR A 72 -3.36 -9.36 -10.57
C TYR A 72 -4.51 -9.46 -9.58
N LEU A 73 -5.09 -10.65 -9.47
CA LEU A 73 -6.09 -10.94 -8.44
C LEU A 73 -5.39 -11.46 -7.18
N LEU A 74 -5.14 -10.57 -6.23
CA LEU A 74 -4.42 -10.91 -5.01
C LEU A 74 -5.35 -11.48 -3.95
N ARG A 75 -4.99 -12.65 -3.43
CA ARG A 75 -5.63 -13.30 -2.28
C ARG A 75 -4.82 -13.13 -0.98
N ARG A 76 -3.55 -12.71 -1.11
CA ARG A 76 -2.58 -12.50 -0.02
C ARG A 76 -1.81 -11.21 -0.29
N ILE A 77 -1.26 -10.64 0.77
CA ILE A 77 -0.40 -9.46 0.71
C ILE A 77 1.04 -9.95 0.86
N GLY A 78 1.90 -9.63 -0.11
CA GLY A 78 3.32 -9.92 -0.04
C GLY A 78 4.13 -8.83 0.69
N GLY A 79 5.44 -9.04 0.75
CA GLY A 79 6.42 -8.14 1.34
C GLY A 79 7.67 -8.91 1.79
N MET A 80 8.69 -8.24 2.32
CA MET A 80 9.88 -8.91 2.85
C MET A 80 9.51 -9.75 4.07
N ARG A 81 8.54 -9.28 4.86
CA ARG A 81 7.98 -9.94 6.03
C ARG A 81 6.46 -9.87 6.00
N ILE A 82 5.77 -10.63 6.85
CA ILE A 82 4.32 -10.53 7.01
C ILE A 82 4.01 -10.05 8.42
N VAL A 83 3.79 -8.73 8.57
CA VAL A 83 3.28 -8.12 9.80
C VAL A 83 1.77 -8.16 9.82
N HIS A 84 1.16 -7.70 8.73
CA HIS A 84 -0.28 -7.72 8.55
C HIS A 84 -0.66 -8.50 7.28
N PRO A 85 -1.68 -9.37 7.33
CA PRO A 85 -2.19 -10.07 6.15
C PRO A 85 -3.13 -9.19 5.30
N TYR A 86 -3.08 -7.88 5.48
CA TYR A 86 -3.93 -6.89 4.84
C TYR A 86 -3.17 -5.58 4.64
N LEU A 87 -3.69 -4.73 3.77
CA LEU A 87 -3.29 -3.33 3.67
C LEU A 87 -4.26 -2.46 4.45
N GLU A 88 -3.77 -1.30 4.86
CA GLU A 88 -4.60 -0.24 5.41
C GLU A 88 -4.65 0.94 4.44
N GLY A 89 -5.66 1.78 4.57
CA GLY A 89 -5.73 3.01 3.80
C GLY A 89 -6.72 4.01 4.36
N ILE A 90 -6.66 5.22 3.80
CA ILE A 90 -7.60 6.30 4.08
C ILE A 90 -8.39 6.54 2.80
N SER A 91 -9.71 6.41 2.88
CA SER A 91 -10.62 6.65 1.75
C SER A 91 -11.23 8.06 1.81
N VAL A 92 -11.25 8.72 0.65
CA VAL A 92 -11.83 10.04 0.41
C VAL A 92 -12.79 9.92 -0.77
N GLY A 93 -14.09 10.01 -0.51
CA GLY A 93 -15.10 9.70 -1.52
C GLY A 93 -15.04 8.23 -1.95
N SER A 94 -14.93 7.98 -3.26
CA SER A 94 -14.76 6.65 -3.85
C SER A 94 -13.31 6.20 -4.02
N ALA A 95 -12.34 7.08 -3.74
CA ALA A 95 -10.92 6.79 -3.90
C ALA A 95 -10.25 6.52 -2.55
N THR A 96 -9.13 5.81 -2.59
CA THR A 96 -8.27 5.53 -1.44
C THR A 96 -6.88 6.12 -1.73
N PRO A 97 -6.72 7.45 -1.58
CA PRO A 97 -5.48 8.14 -1.97
C PRO A 97 -4.28 7.79 -1.09
N VAL A 98 -4.50 7.21 0.10
CA VAL A 98 -3.41 6.70 0.96
C VAL A 98 -3.58 5.21 1.13
N ILE A 99 -2.55 4.45 0.77
CA ILE A 99 -2.44 3.02 1.07
C ILE A 99 -1.15 2.80 1.85
N TYR A 100 -1.25 2.04 2.93
CA TYR A 100 -0.14 1.74 3.82
C TYR A 100 0.09 0.23 3.92
N CYS A 101 1.32 -0.17 3.65
CA CYS A 101 1.82 -1.52 3.80
C CYS A 101 2.79 -1.60 4.99
N HIS A 102 2.57 -2.60 5.85
CA HIS A 102 3.42 -2.89 7.02
C HIS A 102 4.45 -3.99 6.75
N ASN A 103 4.47 -4.53 5.53
CA ASN A 103 5.15 -5.78 5.20
C ASN A 103 6.51 -5.57 4.53
N ASP A 104 7.00 -4.33 4.43
CA ASP A 104 8.28 -3.98 3.82
C ASP A 104 8.36 -4.46 2.36
N LEU A 105 7.59 -3.80 1.49
CA LEU A 105 7.60 -4.07 0.05
C LEU A 105 8.98 -3.77 -0.55
N GLY A 106 9.59 -2.65 -0.14
CA GLY A 106 10.91 -2.24 -0.57
C GLY A 106 11.96 -3.33 -0.34
N GLY A 107 12.01 -3.91 0.86
CA GLY A 107 12.92 -5.01 1.18
C GLY A 107 12.69 -6.26 0.32
N ALA A 108 11.46 -6.52 -0.12
CA ALA A 108 11.17 -7.64 -1.03
C ALA A 108 11.68 -7.41 -2.46
N TRP A 109 11.69 -6.15 -2.90
CA TRP A 109 12.10 -5.74 -4.24
C TRP A 109 13.61 -5.49 -4.37
N GLU A 110 14.28 -5.30 -3.23
CA GLU A 110 15.68 -4.92 -3.17
C GLU A 110 16.62 -5.99 -3.77
N ARG A 111 17.54 -5.52 -4.62
CA ARG A 111 18.59 -6.31 -5.26
C ARG A 111 19.96 -5.68 -5.06
N ASP A 112 20.97 -6.52 -4.99
CA ASP A 112 22.37 -6.08 -5.08
C ASP A 112 22.76 -5.71 -6.53
N GLN A 113 23.99 -5.25 -6.71
CA GLN A 113 24.52 -4.87 -8.04
C GLN A 113 24.68 -6.05 -9.00
N LEU A 114 24.71 -7.29 -8.49
CA LEU A 114 24.82 -8.51 -9.26
C LEU A 114 23.43 -9.08 -9.63
N GLY A 115 22.36 -8.44 -9.17
CA GLY A 115 20.98 -8.84 -9.42
C GLY A 115 20.44 -9.88 -8.45
N ASN A 116 21.18 -10.24 -7.40
CA ASN A 116 20.70 -11.15 -6.36
C ASN A 116 19.74 -10.44 -5.42
N TRP A 117 18.77 -11.17 -4.89
CA TRP A 117 17.89 -10.66 -3.85
C TRP A 117 18.67 -10.38 -2.57
N LEU A 118 18.56 -9.16 -2.05
CA LEU A 118 19.30 -8.75 -0.85
C LEU A 118 18.67 -9.35 0.41
N ASN A 119 17.33 -9.40 0.45
CA ASN A 119 16.59 -9.89 1.61
C ASN A 119 15.78 -11.15 1.27
N PRO A 120 15.80 -12.18 2.13
CA PRO A 120 14.85 -13.29 2.03
C PRO A 120 13.45 -12.82 2.41
N CYS A 121 12.43 -13.32 1.71
CA CYS A 121 11.04 -13.07 2.10
C CYS A 121 10.56 -14.15 3.07
N THR A 122 10.17 -13.77 4.28
CA THR A 122 9.77 -14.72 5.35
C THR A 122 8.32 -14.46 5.79
N PRO A 123 7.50 -15.49 6.04
CA PRO A 123 7.80 -16.94 5.97
C PRO A 123 7.60 -17.58 4.57
N GLY A 124 7.03 -16.87 3.60
CA GLY A 124 6.53 -17.45 2.35
C GLY A 124 7.54 -17.53 1.19
N GLY A 125 8.80 -17.17 1.39
CA GLY A 125 9.85 -17.29 0.37
C GLY A 125 9.55 -16.52 -0.91
N GLU A 126 9.95 -17.09 -2.05
CA GLU A 126 9.82 -16.44 -3.36
C GLU A 126 8.36 -16.27 -3.81
N GLU A 127 7.41 -17.08 -3.31
CA GLU A 127 5.98 -16.84 -3.59
C GLU A 127 5.50 -15.55 -2.94
N GLN A 128 5.91 -15.29 -1.70
CA GLN A 128 5.64 -14.04 -1.00
C GLN A 128 6.30 -12.84 -1.70
N ARG A 129 7.52 -13.03 -2.22
CA ARG A 129 8.19 -12.00 -3.04
C ARG A 129 7.41 -11.71 -4.32
N ARG A 130 6.96 -12.75 -5.03
CA ARG A 130 6.12 -12.62 -6.22
C ARG A 130 4.84 -11.84 -5.92
N ASP A 131 4.18 -12.13 -4.80
CA ASP A 131 2.99 -11.39 -4.36
C ASP A 131 3.31 -9.91 -4.04
N ALA A 132 4.50 -9.60 -3.53
CA ALA A 132 4.96 -8.23 -3.32
C ALA A 132 5.10 -7.47 -4.65
N PHE A 133 5.68 -8.09 -5.69
CA PHE A 133 5.77 -7.50 -7.03
C PHE A 133 4.40 -7.32 -7.67
N HIS A 134 3.52 -8.32 -7.59
CA HIS A 134 2.16 -8.21 -8.08
C HIS A 134 1.39 -7.10 -7.38
N LEU A 135 1.60 -6.92 -6.08
CA LEU A 135 1.01 -5.81 -5.33
C LEU A 135 1.55 -4.47 -5.81
N GLY A 136 2.86 -4.30 -6.00
CA GLY A 136 3.43 -3.07 -6.55
C GLY A 136 2.81 -2.68 -7.89
N ILE A 137 2.67 -3.64 -8.81
CA ILE A 137 2.04 -3.43 -10.13
C ILE A 137 0.58 -3.01 -9.97
N ASN A 138 -0.17 -3.69 -9.10
CA ASN A 138 -1.56 -3.34 -8.84
C ASN A 138 -1.69 -1.92 -8.26
N LEU A 139 -0.82 -1.52 -7.33
CA LEU A 139 -0.85 -0.21 -6.69
C LEU A 139 -0.51 0.91 -7.66
N ILE A 140 0.46 0.70 -8.57
CA ILE A 140 0.76 1.64 -9.65
C ILE A 140 -0.45 1.84 -10.56
N LEU A 141 -1.08 0.74 -10.99
CA LEU A 141 -2.27 0.83 -11.83
C LEU A 141 -3.44 1.47 -11.08
N TYR A 142 -3.65 1.14 -9.82
CA TYR A 142 -4.65 1.79 -8.99
C TYR A 142 -4.39 3.30 -8.85
N ALA A 143 -3.14 3.72 -8.65
CA ALA A 143 -2.79 5.13 -8.58
C ALA A 143 -3.07 5.89 -9.90
N MET A 144 -2.96 5.20 -11.04
CA MET A 144 -3.17 5.80 -12.37
C MET A 144 -4.63 5.77 -12.86
N THR A 145 -5.42 4.79 -12.40
CA THR A 145 -6.78 4.55 -12.92
C THR A 145 -7.85 4.57 -11.84
N GLU A 146 -7.48 4.79 -10.58
CA GLU A 146 -8.32 4.73 -9.39
C GLU A 146 -9.28 3.53 -9.41
N ASN A 147 -10.59 3.81 -9.47
CA ASN A 147 -11.68 2.85 -9.38
C ASN A 147 -12.17 2.34 -10.74
N TYR A 148 -11.42 2.49 -11.83
CA TYR A 148 -11.78 1.99 -13.17
C TYR A 148 -12.24 0.51 -13.20
N LYS A 149 -11.83 -0.32 -12.23
CA LYS A 149 -12.27 -1.72 -12.11
C LYS A 149 -13.55 -1.97 -11.31
N GLU A 150 -14.07 -0.95 -10.65
CA GLU A 150 -15.39 -1.01 -10.02
C GLU A 150 -16.51 -0.70 -11.02
N ASP A 151 -16.16 -0.26 -12.24
CA ASP A 151 -17.10 -0.13 -13.35
C ASP A 151 -17.74 -1.48 -13.68
N LEU A 152 -19.08 -1.47 -13.75
CA LEU A 152 -19.98 -2.64 -13.89
C LEU A 152 -19.60 -3.60 -15.02
N ILE A 153 -18.85 -3.13 -16.01
CA ILE A 153 -18.42 -3.88 -17.20
C ILE A 153 -17.44 -5.01 -16.83
N HIS A 154 -16.62 -4.84 -15.77
CA HIS A 154 -15.58 -5.81 -15.41
C HIS A 154 -16.02 -6.87 -14.39
N VAL A 155 -17.16 -6.68 -13.73
CA VAL A 155 -17.70 -7.59 -12.71
C VAL A 155 -17.85 -9.05 -13.22
N PRO A 156 -18.37 -9.32 -14.45
CA PRO A 156 -18.50 -10.68 -14.95
C PRO A 156 -17.16 -11.40 -15.13
N PHE A 157 -16.12 -10.68 -15.56
CA PHE A 157 -14.78 -11.24 -15.79
C PHE A 157 -14.07 -11.56 -14.47
N ILE A 158 -14.19 -10.68 -13.47
CA ILE A 158 -13.64 -10.90 -12.12
C ILE A 158 -14.30 -12.12 -11.48
N ARG A 159 -15.63 -12.27 -11.58
CA ARG A 159 -16.35 -13.44 -11.05
C ARG A 159 -15.87 -14.76 -11.65
N ARG A 160 -15.62 -14.83 -12.97
CA ARG A 160 -15.11 -16.05 -13.64
C ARG A 160 -13.71 -16.46 -13.19
N ARG A 161 -12.87 -15.51 -12.77
CA ARG A 161 -11.50 -15.79 -12.28
C ARG A 161 -11.48 -16.18 -10.80
N LEU A 162 -12.44 -15.72 -10.01
CA LEU A 162 -12.54 -16.07 -8.58
C LEU A 162 -13.08 -17.49 -8.34
N SER A 163 -13.89 -18.02 -9.27
CA SER A 163 -14.50 -19.34 -9.22
C SER A 163 -13.58 -20.49 -9.69
N ARG A 164 -12.33 -20.19 -10.01
CA ARG A 164 -11.26 -21.17 -10.26
C ARG A 164 -10.26 -21.12 -9.11
#